data_AF-A0A8H7DDI6-F1
#
_entry.id   AF-A0A8H7DDI6-F1
#
_cell.length_a   1.000
_cell.length_b   1.000
_cell.length_c   1.000
_cell.angle_alpha   90.00
_cell.angle_beta   90.00
_cell.angle_gamma   90.00
#
_symmetry.space_group_name_H-M   'P 1'
#
loop_
_entity.id
_entity.type
_entity.pdbx_description
1 polymer ?
#
loop_
_entity_poly.entity_id
_entity_poly.type
_entity_poly.pdbx_seq_one_letter_code
_entity_poly.pdbx_strand_id
1 'polypeptide(L)'
;MAAEIQTPRRGVHWGLEDPSFGGSPTSDASSAMNSTSSLDFINSQLVAHGFAPAPGISLDGIGSTDLERVVKCLLGMLSQRVDDMTRTEDLTTKLRTLSYDHERLTTMHHSAIDTAANAEREANLHKSRLTSTTRLLHASESAHKNTLAELQRARTAMQAVRATHQSELKKKEKEVEKIVERWGKLADIQAKLSTASSGLKCANLKVVTGTEVLGKGPELAELALEQAENARLRLSQENSRLQGLLLGAVNEAQSMLHLARKSDREEEVWTTFASVGWILMSGQPVPFTQSTLFPMAPQDTANDHLTSLLRALREAVTRPAAAIPAPAATASPVSVPDDRSQKESMAQAAQTQAVFDKFAEDLRAGNDSGDASIELMIAPVRDAEKERLEKIKAQLELERKNFTEAALKLGQDKVALEAERMKLLDEKRSWEVEKMLAELPPTPNPSSPLRASTSKKSRPQLSAQVASKGSHRWEGRC
;
A
#
# COMPACT_ATOMS: atom_id res chain seq x y z
N MET A 1 -21.02 -8.05 30.01
CA MET A 1 -21.25 -9.24 30.85
C MET A 1 -21.49 -10.42 29.93
N ALA A 2 -20.44 -11.13 29.55
CA ALA A 2 -20.53 -12.30 28.67
C ALA A 2 -20.29 -13.55 29.53
N ALA A 3 -21.28 -14.44 29.57
CA ALA A 3 -21.25 -15.66 30.33
C ALA A 3 -20.42 -16.72 29.59
N GLU A 4 -19.34 -17.17 30.25
CA GLU A 4 -18.47 -18.24 29.81
C GLU A 4 -19.16 -19.59 30.02
N ILE A 5 -19.61 -20.21 28.91
CA ILE A 5 -20.24 -21.53 28.93
C ILE A 5 -19.12 -22.58 28.91
N GLN A 6 -18.71 -23.05 30.08
CA GLN A 6 -17.84 -24.22 30.23
C GLN A 6 -18.64 -25.50 29.97
N THR A 7 -18.34 -26.17 28.87
CA THR A 7 -18.86 -27.52 28.60
C THR A 7 -18.05 -28.57 29.36
N PRO A 8 -18.69 -29.50 30.10
CA PRO A 8 -18.00 -30.49 30.91
C PRO A 8 -17.38 -31.59 30.02
N ARG A 9 -16.09 -31.85 30.20
CA ARG A 9 -15.38 -32.99 29.60
C ARG A 9 -15.88 -34.30 30.23
N ARG A 10 -16.91 -34.92 29.62
CA ARG A 10 -17.24 -36.33 29.87
C ARG A 10 -16.21 -37.20 29.14
N GLY A 11 -15.20 -37.66 29.87
CA GLY A 11 -14.38 -38.80 29.45
C GLY A 11 -15.26 -40.06 29.48
N VAL A 12 -15.67 -40.52 28.31
CA VAL A 12 -16.28 -41.85 28.16
C VAL A 12 -15.12 -42.85 28.18
N HIS A 13 -14.88 -43.44 29.35
CA HIS A 13 -14.01 -44.60 29.50
C HIS A 13 -14.73 -45.81 28.89
N TRP A 14 -14.34 -46.16 27.66
CA TRP A 14 -14.61 -47.49 27.14
C TRP A 14 -13.64 -48.44 27.86
N GLY A 15 -14.14 -49.18 28.84
CA GLY A 15 -13.44 -50.32 29.39
C GLY A 15 -13.42 -51.44 28.37
N LEU A 16 -12.61 -51.30 27.32
CA LEU A 16 -12.05 -52.46 26.63
C LEU A 16 -10.94 -52.99 27.56
N GLU A 17 -11.32 -53.80 28.53
CA GLU A 17 -10.39 -54.83 28.96
C GLU A 17 -10.34 -55.85 27.81
N ASP A 18 -9.31 -55.73 26.99
CA ASP A 18 -8.94 -56.77 26.01
C ASP A 18 -8.70 -58.08 26.77
N PRO A 19 -9.52 -59.14 26.60
CA PRO A 19 -9.06 -60.46 26.90
C PRO A 19 -8.00 -60.78 25.84
N SER A 20 -6.73 -60.66 26.20
CA SER A 20 -5.59 -61.12 25.39
C SER A 20 -5.80 -62.59 24.99
N PHE A 21 -6.38 -62.80 23.81
CA PHE A 21 -6.65 -64.09 23.19
C PHE A 21 -5.44 -64.51 22.34
N GLY A 22 -4.25 -64.48 22.96
CA GLY A 22 -2.95 -64.61 22.29
C GLY A 22 -2.03 -65.64 22.92
N GLY A 23 -2.57 -66.72 23.49
CA GLY A 23 -1.78 -67.84 24.01
C GLY A 23 -2.49 -69.16 23.77
N SER A 24 -2.02 -69.93 22.79
CA SER A 24 -2.37 -71.34 22.65
C SER A 24 -1.68 -72.18 23.73
N PRO A 25 -2.40 -72.95 24.54
CA PRO A 25 -1.89 -74.18 25.11
C PRO A 25 -2.47 -75.35 24.30
N THR A 26 -1.70 -75.85 23.34
CA THR A 26 -1.94 -77.20 22.80
C THR A 26 -1.53 -78.21 23.86
N SER A 27 -2.45 -78.51 24.77
CA SER A 27 -2.34 -79.66 25.67
C SER A 27 -3.38 -80.68 25.27
N ASP A 28 -2.88 -81.68 24.55
CA ASP A 28 -3.54 -82.93 24.19
C ASP A 28 -3.79 -83.73 25.49
N ALA A 29 -5.00 -83.63 26.06
CA ALA A 29 -5.40 -84.39 27.23
C ALA A 29 -6.90 -84.72 27.23
N SER A 30 -7.18 -85.97 26.86
CA SER A 30 -8.26 -86.83 27.36
C SER A 30 -9.70 -86.30 27.34
N SER A 31 -10.42 -86.80 26.33
CA SER A 31 -11.87 -86.93 26.20
C SER A 31 -12.58 -87.47 27.46
N ALA A 32 -13.49 -86.70 28.05
CA ALA A 32 -14.81 -87.14 28.57
C ALA A 32 -15.49 -86.18 29.58
N MET A 33 -14.88 -85.06 29.99
CA MET A 33 -15.46 -84.17 31.02
C MET A 33 -15.76 -82.72 30.58
N ASN A 34 -15.77 -82.42 29.28
CA ASN A 34 -15.83 -81.04 28.77
C ASN A 34 -17.22 -80.61 28.25
N SER A 35 -18.24 -81.47 28.32
CA SER A 35 -19.55 -81.19 27.73
C SER A 35 -20.36 -80.14 28.49
N THR A 36 -20.31 -80.12 29.82
CA THR A 36 -21.06 -79.15 30.64
C THR A 36 -20.46 -77.74 30.57
N SER A 37 -19.14 -77.60 30.66
CA SER A 37 -18.47 -76.29 30.57
C SER A 37 -18.61 -75.64 29.18
N SER A 38 -18.68 -76.45 28.12
CA SER A 38 -18.93 -75.95 26.76
C SER A 38 -20.35 -75.39 26.57
N LEU A 39 -21.35 -76.02 27.22
CA LEU A 39 -22.74 -75.61 27.12
C LEU A 39 -23.01 -74.34 27.93
N ASP A 40 -22.44 -74.23 29.14
CA ASP A 40 -22.52 -73.01 29.95
C ASP A 40 -21.89 -71.81 29.22
N PHE A 41 -20.77 -72.02 28.55
CA PHE A 41 -20.15 -71.00 27.69
C PHE A 41 -21.08 -70.61 26.54
N ILE A 42 -21.63 -71.57 25.78
CA ILE A 42 -22.58 -71.29 24.69
C ILE A 42 -23.80 -70.54 25.21
N ASN A 43 -24.35 -70.94 26.36
CA ASN A 43 -25.49 -70.26 26.99
C ASN A 43 -25.14 -68.83 27.39
N SER A 44 -23.95 -68.59 27.95
CA SER A 44 -23.49 -67.22 28.24
C SER A 44 -23.39 -66.37 26.97
N GLN A 45 -22.92 -66.94 25.86
CA GLN A 45 -22.78 -66.25 24.58
C GLN A 45 -24.12 -65.99 23.89
N LEU A 46 -25.04 -66.98 23.93
CA LEU A 46 -26.40 -66.81 23.43
C LEU A 46 -27.13 -65.72 24.22
N VAL A 47 -26.96 -65.65 25.53
CA VAL A 47 -27.54 -64.60 26.37
C VAL A 47 -26.89 -63.24 26.06
N ALA A 48 -25.55 -63.17 25.98
CA ALA A 48 -24.82 -61.93 25.72
C ALA A 48 -25.16 -61.32 24.35
N HIS A 49 -25.33 -62.14 23.32
CA HIS A 49 -25.73 -61.69 21.98
C HIS A 49 -27.25 -61.57 21.79
N GLY A 50 -28.05 -61.87 22.82
CA GLY A 50 -29.51 -61.69 22.83
C GLY A 50 -30.31 -62.78 22.09
N PHE A 51 -29.71 -63.94 21.82
CA PHE A 51 -30.39 -65.08 21.22
C PHE A 51 -31.29 -65.85 22.21
N ALA A 52 -30.99 -65.80 23.51
CA ALA A 52 -31.78 -66.44 24.55
C ALA A 52 -31.85 -65.57 25.83
N PRO A 53 -32.93 -65.64 26.62
CA PRO A 53 -32.96 -65.04 27.96
C PRO A 53 -32.15 -65.88 28.97
N ALA A 54 -31.65 -65.25 30.04
CA ALA A 54 -30.96 -65.98 31.13
C ALA A 54 -31.93 -66.97 31.83
N PRO A 55 -31.50 -68.20 32.19
CA PRO A 55 -30.12 -68.71 32.26
C PRO A 55 -29.58 -69.35 30.96
N GLY A 56 -30.29 -69.24 29.84
CA GLY A 56 -29.96 -69.88 28.57
C GLY A 56 -30.91 -71.02 28.22
N ILE A 57 -30.47 -71.91 27.33
CA ILE A 57 -31.27 -73.04 26.86
C ILE A 57 -30.81 -74.30 27.58
N SER A 58 -31.75 -75.00 28.22
CA SER A 58 -31.49 -76.32 28.81
C SER A 58 -31.65 -77.39 27.73
N LEU A 59 -30.61 -78.20 27.51
CA LEU A 59 -30.62 -79.32 26.55
C LEU A 59 -30.71 -80.69 27.24
N ASP A 60 -31.20 -80.72 28.48
CA ASP A 60 -31.37 -81.94 29.26
C ASP A 60 -32.37 -82.89 28.57
N GLY A 61 -31.94 -84.13 28.32
CA GLY A 61 -32.76 -85.17 27.71
C GLY A 61 -32.58 -85.36 26.19
N ILE A 62 -31.71 -84.58 25.54
CA ILE A 62 -31.31 -84.81 24.14
C ILE A 62 -30.22 -85.90 24.06
N GLY A 63 -30.32 -86.79 23.06
CA GLY A 63 -29.28 -87.80 22.79
C GLY A 63 -27.96 -87.15 22.32
N SER A 64 -26.81 -87.74 22.65
CA SER A 64 -25.49 -87.12 22.41
C SER A 64 -25.25 -86.70 20.96
N THR A 65 -25.72 -87.49 19.99
CA THR A 65 -25.59 -87.20 18.55
C THR A 65 -26.39 -85.97 18.11
N ASP A 66 -27.57 -85.77 18.68
CA ASP A 66 -28.43 -84.63 18.37
C ASP A 66 -27.95 -83.39 19.13
N LEU A 67 -27.40 -83.58 20.34
CA LEU A 67 -26.75 -82.53 21.12
C LEU A 67 -25.59 -81.90 20.33
N GLU A 68 -24.71 -82.71 19.76
CA GLU A 68 -23.58 -82.23 18.95
C GLU A 68 -24.05 -81.44 17.72
N ARG A 69 -25.14 -81.87 17.08
CA ARG A 69 -25.74 -81.16 15.93
C ARG A 69 -26.31 -79.81 16.34
N VAL A 70 -27.03 -79.76 17.45
CA VAL A 70 -27.60 -78.52 18.00
C VAL A 70 -26.49 -77.57 18.44
N VAL A 71 -25.48 -78.05 19.15
CA VAL A 71 -24.31 -77.26 19.56
C VAL A 71 -23.57 -76.69 18.34
N LYS A 72 -23.33 -77.50 17.30
CA LYS A 72 -22.72 -77.03 16.06
C LYS A 72 -23.57 -75.96 15.35
N CYS A 73 -24.89 -76.12 15.37
CA CYS A 73 -25.82 -75.11 14.81
C CYS A 73 -25.78 -73.81 15.61
N LEU A 74 -25.82 -73.87 16.95
CA LEU A 74 -25.76 -72.70 17.83
C LEU A 74 -24.43 -71.97 17.71
N LEU A 75 -23.32 -72.70 17.66
CA LEU A 75 -21.99 -72.13 17.40
C LEU A 75 -21.91 -71.50 15.99
N GLY A 76 -22.53 -72.12 14.99
CA GLY A 76 -22.64 -71.54 13.65
C GLY A 76 -23.40 -70.21 13.62
N MET A 77 -24.54 -70.14 14.32
CA MET A 77 -25.33 -68.90 14.45
C MET A 77 -24.58 -67.82 15.23
N LEU A 78 -23.88 -68.20 16.32
CA LEU A 78 -23.04 -67.28 17.09
C LEU A 78 -21.88 -66.74 16.24
N SER A 79 -21.15 -67.62 15.54
CA SER A 79 -20.08 -67.21 14.62
C SER A 79 -20.60 -66.22 13.58
N GLN A 80 -21.73 -66.55 12.93
CA GLN A 80 -22.34 -65.67 11.94
C GLN A 80 -22.74 -64.32 12.55
N ARG A 81 -23.26 -64.29 13.78
CA ARG A 81 -23.61 -63.04 14.47
C ARG A 81 -22.39 -62.18 14.77
N VAL A 82 -21.28 -62.79 15.18
CA VAL A 82 -20.01 -62.10 15.42
C VAL A 82 -19.49 -61.51 14.11
N ASP A 83 -19.56 -62.25 13.00
CA ASP A 83 -19.18 -61.76 11.66
C ASP A 83 -20.09 -60.61 11.19
N ASP A 84 -21.39 -60.71 11.44
CA ASP A 84 -22.34 -59.63 11.12
C ASP A 84 -22.06 -58.38 11.96
N MET A 85 -21.77 -58.55 13.27
CA MET A 85 -21.46 -57.44 14.17
C MET A 85 -20.18 -56.72 13.74
N THR A 86 -19.10 -57.46 13.49
CA THR A 86 -17.82 -56.89 12.99
C THR A 86 -18.03 -56.17 11.65
N ARG A 87 -18.80 -56.74 10.71
CA ARG A 87 -19.15 -56.06 9.46
C ARG A 87 -19.94 -54.77 9.69
N THR A 88 -20.87 -54.76 10.64
CA THR A 88 -21.62 -53.53 10.96
C THR A 88 -20.73 -52.46 11.59
N GLU A 89 -19.78 -52.84 12.45
CA GLU A 89 -18.80 -51.93 13.03
C GLU A 89 -17.90 -51.31 11.94
N ASP A 90 -17.40 -52.12 11.01
CA ASP A 90 -16.62 -51.66 9.85
C ASP A 90 -17.41 -50.67 8.99
N LEU A 91 -18.68 -50.97 8.69
CA LEU A 91 -19.54 -50.08 7.89
C LEU A 91 -19.84 -48.79 8.64
N THR A 92 -20.10 -48.83 9.95
CA THR A 92 -20.34 -47.61 10.74
C THR A 92 -19.10 -46.74 10.81
N THR A 93 -17.90 -47.33 10.91
CA THR A 93 -16.63 -46.60 10.89
C THR A 93 -16.40 -45.95 9.53
N LYS A 94 -16.58 -46.68 8.43
CA LYS A 94 -16.50 -46.14 7.06
C LYS A 94 -17.49 -44.99 6.84
N LEU A 95 -18.72 -45.13 7.33
CA LEU A 95 -19.73 -44.07 7.22
C LEU A 95 -19.32 -42.81 7.99
N ARG A 96 -18.79 -42.94 9.22
CA ARG A 96 -18.27 -41.79 9.98
C ARG A 96 -17.12 -41.10 9.25
N THR A 97 -16.16 -41.86 8.73
CA THR A 97 -15.03 -41.32 7.96
C THR A 97 -15.50 -40.60 6.69
N LEU A 98 -16.37 -41.23 5.90
CA LEU A 98 -16.92 -40.62 4.68
C LEU A 98 -17.72 -39.34 4.98
N SER A 99 -18.51 -39.32 6.06
CA SER A 99 -19.23 -38.10 6.46
C SER A 99 -18.29 -36.97 6.83
N TYR A 100 -17.23 -37.25 7.60
CA TYR A 100 -16.21 -36.26 7.94
C TYR A 100 -15.49 -35.73 6.70
N ASP A 101 -15.07 -36.61 5.80
CA ASP A 101 -14.40 -36.22 4.56
C ASP A 101 -15.33 -35.39 3.66
N HIS A 102 -16.62 -35.74 3.59
CA HIS A 102 -17.61 -34.98 2.86
C HIS A 102 -17.79 -33.56 3.43
N GLU A 103 -17.95 -33.41 4.74
CA GLU A 103 -18.06 -32.09 5.39
C GLU A 103 -16.79 -31.25 5.19
N ARG A 104 -15.61 -31.87 5.31
CA ARG A 104 -14.32 -31.23 5.09
C ARG A 104 -14.17 -30.76 3.64
N LEU A 105 -14.45 -31.63 2.66
CA LEU A 105 -14.40 -31.30 1.24
C LEU A 105 -15.43 -30.21 0.88
N THR A 106 -16.62 -30.27 1.48
CA THR A 106 -17.65 -29.24 1.30
C THR A 106 -17.17 -27.89 1.81
N THR A 107 -16.55 -27.84 3.00
CA THR A 107 -16.00 -26.60 3.56
C THR A 107 -14.88 -26.04 2.67
N MET A 108 -13.98 -26.90 2.19
CA MET A 108 -12.93 -26.50 1.24
C MET A 108 -13.53 -25.97 -0.07
N HIS A 109 -14.58 -26.60 -0.59
CA HIS A 109 -15.24 -26.17 -1.81
C HIS A 109 -15.88 -24.79 -1.68
N HIS A 110 -16.58 -24.51 -0.57
CA HIS A 110 -17.13 -23.18 -0.30
C HIS A 110 -16.03 -22.12 -0.20
N SER A 111 -14.94 -22.41 0.52
CA SER A 111 -13.79 -21.50 0.59
C SER A 111 -13.16 -21.23 -0.78
N ALA A 112 -13.08 -22.26 -1.64
CA ALA A 112 -12.60 -22.10 -3.01
C ALA A 112 -13.56 -21.23 -3.87
N ILE A 113 -14.87 -21.36 -3.69
CA ILE A 113 -15.86 -20.50 -4.36
C ILE A 113 -15.71 -19.04 -3.92
N ASP A 114 -15.59 -18.79 -2.61
CA ASP A 114 -15.48 -17.44 -2.07
C ASP A 114 -14.20 -16.73 -2.54
N THR A 115 -13.07 -17.46 -2.57
CA THR A 115 -11.79 -16.94 -3.08
C THR A 115 -11.86 -16.65 -4.58
N ALA A 116 -12.50 -17.53 -5.37
CA ALA A 116 -12.71 -17.30 -6.80
C ALA A 116 -13.62 -16.08 -7.05
N ALA A 117 -14.73 -15.94 -6.31
CA ALA A 117 -15.61 -14.80 -6.41
C ALA A 117 -14.91 -13.48 -6.00
N ASN A 118 -14.02 -13.51 -5.01
CA ASN A 118 -13.23 -12.33 -4.64
C ASN A 118 -12.23 -11.95 -5.74
N ALA A 119 -11.52 -12.93 -6.30
CA ALA A 119 -10.60 -12.70 -7.41
C ALA A 119 -11.31 -12.10 -8.64
N GLU A 120 -12.54 -12.52 -8.93
CA GLU A 120 -13.35 -11.94 -10.01
C GLU A 120 -13.70 -10.47 -9.75
N ARG A 121 -14.06 -10.10 -8.52
CA ARG A 121 -14.32 -8.70 -8.14
C ARG A 121 -13.08 -7.84 -8.29
N GLU A 122 -11.91 -8.33 -7.86
CA GLU A 122 -10.64 -7.63 -8.02
C GLU A 122 -10.27 -7.45 -9.50
N ALA A 123 -10.45 -8.48 -10.33
CA ALA A 123 -10.23 -8.40 -11.77
C ALA A 123 -11.13 -7.34 -12.43
N ASN A 124 -12.40 -7.27 -12.04
CA ASN A 124 -13.35 -6.26 -12.53
C ASN A 124 -12.95 -4.83 -12.10
N LEU A 125 -12.42 -4.67 -10.89
CA LEU A 125 -11.87 -3.41 -10.41
C LEU A 125 -10.66 -2.99 -11.26
N HIS A 126 -9.71 -3.89 -11.52
CA HIS A 126 -8.57 -3.60 -12.39
C HIS A 126 -8.98 -3.25 -13.82
N LYS A 127 -9.98 -3.96 -14.37
CA LYS A 127 -10.55 -3.66 -15.69
C LYS A 127 -11.16 -2.26 -15.76
N SER A 128 -11.88 -1.84 -14.72
CA SER A 128 -12.45 -0.49 -14.65
C SER A 128 -11.36 0.59 -14.54
N ARG A 129 -10.32 0.36 -13.72
CA ARG A 129 -9.14 1.24 -13.63
C ARG A 129 -8.43 1.37 -14.97
N LEU A 130 -8.16 0.26 -15.66
CA LEU A 130 -7.53 0.25 -16.99
C LEU A 130 -8.36 1.03 -18.01
N THR A 131 -9.69 0.87 -17.99
CA THR A 131 -10.59 1.60 -18.88
C THR A 131 -10.52 3.10 -18.61
N SER A 132 -10.46 3.51 -17.34
CA SER A 132 -10.31 4.91 -16.94
C SER A 132 -8.98 5.52 -17.39
N THR A 133 -7.86 4.85 -17.12
CA THR A 133 -6.53 5.33 -17.52
C THR A 133 -6.38 5.40 -19.04
N THR A 134 -6.96 4.44 -19.77
CA THR A 134 -6.99 4.46 -21.24
C THR A 134 -7.75 5.68 -21.79
N ARG A 135 -8.90 6.04 -21.18
CA ARG A 135 -9.65 7.25 -21.55
C ARG A 135 -8.87 8.53 -21.26
N LEU A 136 -8.20 8.60 -20.10
CA LEU A 136 -7.36 9.74 -19.74
C LEU A 136 -6.18 9.90 -20.70
N LEU A 137 -5.53 8.79 -21.07
CA LEU A 137 -4.44 8.78 -22.05
C LEU A 137 -4.94 9.34 -23.39
N HIS A 138 -6.04 8.81 -23.94
CA HIS A 138 -6.62 9.29 -25.19
C HIS A 138 -7.01 10.78 -25.15
N ALA A 139 -7.55 11.25 -24.01
CA ALA A 139 -7.85 12.66 -23.81
C ALA A 139 -6.58 13.53 -23.85
N SER A 140 -5.51 13.08 -23.19
CA SER A 140 -4.22 13.78 -23.18
C SER A 140 -3.55 13.81 -24.57
N GLU A 141 -3.62 12.71 -25.33
CA GLU A 141 -3.13 12.64 -26.71
C GLU A 141 -3.89 13.60 -27.63
N SER A 142 -5.21 13.68 -27.47
CA SER A 142 -6.05 14.61 -28.23
C SER A 142 -5.72 16.06 -27.88
N ALA A 143 -5.52 16.37 -26.60
CA ALA A 143 -5.07 17.68 -26.15
C ALA A 143 -3.69 18.04 -26.73
N HIS A 144 -2.73 17.11 -26.75
CA HIS A 144 -1.43 17.33 -27.36
C HIS A 144 -1.54 17.60 -28.87
N LYS A 145 -2.37 16.86 -29.61
CA LYS A 145 -2.60 17.13 -31.04
C LYS A 145 -3.14 18.54 -31.26
N ASN A 146 -4.02 19.01 -30.40
CA ASN A 146 -4.56 20.38 -30.46
C ASN A 146 -3.48 21.43 -30.16
N THR A 147 -2.66 21.25 -29.12
CA THR A 147 -1.57 22.21 -28.82
C THR A 147 -0.52 22.25 -29.93
N LEU A 148 -0.24 21.12 -30.58
CA LEU A 148 0.66 21.06 -31.73
C LEU A 148 0.10 21.82 -32.94
N ALA A 149 -1.21 21.70 -33.20
CA ALA A 149 -1.90 22.47 -34.23
C ALA A 149 -1.92 23.99 -33.92
N GLU A 150 -2.07 24.37 -32.65
CA GLU A 150 -1.95 25.76 -32.19
C GLU A 150 -0.54 26.32 -32.36
N LEU A 151 0.48 25.56 -31.97
CA LEU A 151 1.88 25.93 -32.13
C LEU A 151 2.21 26.16 -33.61
N GLN A 152 1.75 25.27 -34.50
CA GLN A 152 1.93 25.43 -35.94
C GLN A 152 1.24 26.70 -36.46
N ARG A 153 0.00 26.98 -36.02
CA ARG A 153 -0.72 28.22 -36.35
C ARG A 153 0.05 29.46 -35.85
N ALA A 154 0.53 29.45 -34.61
CA ALA A 154 1.33 30.55 -34.06
C ALA A 154 2.63 30.78 -34.84
N ARG A 155 3.32 29.71 -35.24
CA ARG A 155 4.53 29.77 -36.07
C ARG A 155 4.23 30.41 -37.43
N THR A 156 3.15 30.01 -38.09
CA THR A 156 2.73 30.62 -39.36
C THR A 156 2.33 32.09 -39.20
N ALA A 157 1.65 32.44 -38.11
CA ALA A 157 1.28 33.82 -37.81
C ALA A 157 2.52 34.71 -37.58
N MET A 158 3.52 34.23 -36.82
CA MET A 158 4.78 34.97 -36.64
C MET A 158 5.53 35.17 -37.97
N GLN A 159 5.55 34.15 -38.84
CA GLN A 159 6.18 34.29 -40.16
C GLN A 159 5.45 35.32 -41.02
N ALA A 160 4.12 35.36 -40.97
CA ALA A 160 3.32 36.36 -41.65
C ALA A 160 3.63 37.78 -41.12
N VAL A 161 3.69 37.98 -39.80
CA VAL A 161 4.04 39.29 -39.18
C VAL A 161 5.44 39.76 -39.59
N ARG A 162 6.42 38.86 -39.66
CA ARG A 162 7.77 39.22 -40.14
C ARG A 162 7.74 39.65 -41.62
N ALA A 163 6.99 38.94 -42.45
CA ALA A 163 6.84 39.28 -43.86
C ALA A 163 6.14 40.63 -44.06
N THR A 164 5.06 40.90 -43.31
CA THR A 164 4.36 42.19 -43.36
C THR A 164 5.25 43.32 -42.88
N HIS A 165 5.97 43.14 -41.77
CA HIS A 165 6.93 44.12 -41.25
C HIS A 165 8.03 44.45 -42.26
N GLN A 166 8.63 43.44 -42.91
CA GLN A 166 9.63 43.66 -43.97
C GLN A 166 9.05 44.42 -45.16
N SER A 167 7.78 44.20 -45.52
CA SER A 167 7.12 44.93 -46.60
C SER A 167 6.85 46.40 -46.26
N GLU A 168 6.45 46.68 -45.00
CA GLU A 168 6.26 48.05 -44.50
C GLU A 168 7.59 48.81 -44.40
N LEU A 169 8.68 48.15 -43.97
CA LEU A 169 10.02 48.75 -44.00
C LEU A 169 10.41 49.19 -45.42
N LYS A 170 10.28 48.29 -46.41
CA LYS A 170 10.58 48.63 -47.82
C LYS A 170 9.68 49.74 -48.37
N LYS A 171 8.43 49.81 -47.92
CA LYS A 171 7.50 50.89 -48.30
C LYS A 171 7.95 52.23 -47.69
N LYS A 172 8.36 52.22 -46.42
CA LYS A 172 8.88 53.41 -45.72
C LYS A 172 10.21 53.88 -46.30
N GLU A 173 11.12 52.97 -46.63
CA GLU A 173 12.36 53.29 -47.34
C GLU A 173 12.07 54.03 -48.66
N LYS A 174 11.12 53.53 -49.46
CA LYS A 174 10.69 54.21 -50.70
C LYS A 174 10.01 55.57 -50.46
N GLU A 175 9.28 55.74 -49.36
CA GLU A 175 8.70 57.05 -48.98
C GLU A 175 9.80 58.04 -48.59
N VAL A 176 10.81 57.58 -47.84
CA VAL A 176 11.98 58.36 -47.47
C VAL A 176 12.78 58.77 -48.71
N GLU A 177 13.07 57.85 -49.63
CA GLU A 177 13.73 58.16 -50.91
C GLU A 177 13.00 59.28 -51.67
N LYS A 178 11.66 59.20 -51.79
CA LYS A 178 10.87 60.25 -52.45
C LYS A 178 10.93 61.60 -51.73
N ILE A 179 10.96 61.61 -50.40
CA ILE A 179 11.09 62.84 -49.62
C ILE A 179 12.49 63.43 -49.80
N VAL A 180 13.53 62.60 -49.76
CA VAL A 180 14.93 63.01 -50.00
C VAL A 180 15.08 63.59 -51.39
N GLU A 181 14.49 62.98 -52.43
CA GLU A 181 14.48 63.53 -53.79
C GLU A 181 13.79 64.91 -53.87
N ARG A 182 12.66 65.10 -53.18
CA ARG A 182 11.96 66.39 -53.12
C ARG A 182 12.77 67.45 -52.39
N TRP A 183 13.39 67.08 -51.27
CA TRP A 183 14.29 67.94 -50.51
C TRP A 183 15.53 68.32 -51.33
N GLY A 184 16.11 67.38 -52.07
CA GLY A 184 17.19 67.64 -53.01
C GLY A 184 16.78 68.68 -54.06
N LYS A 185 15.62 68.49 -54.70
CA LYS A 185 15.06 69.48 -55.65
C LYS A 185 14.84 70.86 -55.02
N LEU A 186 14.31 70.92 -53.80
CA LEU A 186 14.13 72.17 -53.05
C LEU A 186 15.47 72.84 -52.72
N ALA A 187 16.45 72.07 -52.25
CA ALA A 187 17.79 72.54 -51.96
C ALA A 187 18.47 73.08 -53.23
N ASP A 188 18.31 72.41 -54.37
CA ASP A 188 18.83 72.87 -55.67
C ASP A 188 18.17 74.19 -56.12
N ILE A 189 16.85 74.32 -55.94
CA ILE A 189 16.13 75.58 -56.21
C ILE A 189 16.64 76.67 -55.27
N GLN A 190 16.81 76.38 -53.99
CA GLN A 190 17.31 77.33 -53.00
C GLN A 190 18.76 77.71 -53.26
N ALA A 191 19.62 76.82 -53.73
CA ALA A 191 21.00 77.12 -54.13
C ALA A 191 21.02 78.06 -55.35
N LYS A 192 20.12 77.85 -56.32
CA LYS A 192 19.92 78.76 -57.47
C LYS A 192 19.36 80.12 -57.05
N LEU A 193 18.52 80.18 -56.01
CA LEU A 193 18.02 81.43 -55.46
C LEU A 193 19.06 82.15 -54.60
N SER A 194 19.90 81.42 -53.86
CA SER A 194 20.97 81.97 -53.01
C SER A 194 22.05 82.70 -53.82
N THR A 195 22.22 82.36 -55.10
CA THR A 195 23.12 83.07 -56.02
C THR A 195 22.49 84.34 -56.60
N ALA A 196 21.20 84.59 -56.41
CA ALA A 196 20.54 85.86 -56.66
C ALA A 196 20.34 86.58 -55.30
N SER A 197 21.21 87.53 -54.95
CA SER A 197 21.12 88.29 -53.70
C SER A 197 19.88 89.19 -53.70
N SER A 198 18.71 88.65 -53.37
CA SER A 198 17.50 89.42 -53.12
C SER A 198 17.35 89.60 -51.61
N GLY A 199 17.63 90.81 -51.14
CA GLY A 199 17.65 91.20 -49.73
C GLY A 199 16.27 91.26 -49.09
N LEU A 200 15.62 90.11 -48.90
CA LEU A 200 14.38 89.99 -48.15
C LEU A 200 14.66 89.49 -46.73
N LYS A 201 14.64 90.44 -45.79
CA LYS A 201 14.61 90.20 -44.34
C LYS A 201 13.27 89.53 -43.98
N CYS A 202 13.27 88.22 -43.76
CA CYS A 202 12.13 87.51 -43.18
C CYS A 202 12.11 87.71 -41.66
N ALA A 203 11.12 88.45 -41.16
CA ALA A 203 10.91 88.81 -39.76
C ALA A 203 10.23 87.73 -38.89
N ASN A 204 10.10 86.49 -39.36
CA ASN A 204 9.30 85.44 -38.69
C ASN A 204 10.15 84.29 -38.14
N LEU A 205 11.25 84.62 -37.43
CA LEU A 205 12.12 83.63 -36.77
C LEU A 205 11.60 83.15 -35.40
N LYS A 206 10.35 83.48 -35.04
CA LYS A 206 9.76 83.18 -33.71
C LYS A 206 8.74 82.03 -33.70
N VAL A 207 8.56 81.33 -34.83
CA VAL A 207 7.64 80.17 -34.95
C VAL A 207 8.42 78.85 -35.10
N VAL A 208 9.76 78.88 -34.99
CA VAL A 208 10.65 77.70 -35.04
C VAL A 208 11.13 77.30 -33.63
N THR A 209 10.30 77.52 -32.63
CA THR A 209 10.23 76.67 -31.44
C THR A 209 8.85 76.04 -31.48
N GLY A 210 8.68 75.09 -32.40
CA GLY A 210 7.49 74.26 -32.55
C GLY A 210 7.37 73.28 -31.40
N THR A 211 7.21 73.79 -30.18
CA THR A 211 6.76 73.04 -29.00
C THR A 211 5.22 72.97 -28.94
N GLU A 212 4.55 73.56 -29.94
CA GLU A 212 3.09 73.60 -30.08
C GLU A 212 2.67 73.01 -31.44
N VAL A 213 2.95 71.72 -31.63
CA VAL A 213 2.07 70.84 -32.41
C VAL A 213 1.35 70.02 -31.35
N LEU A 214 0.26 70.53 -30.77
CA LEU A 214 -1.07 70.45 -31.36
C LEU A 214 -1.28 69.13 -32.13
N GLY A 215 -1.44 68.06 -31.36
CA GLY A 215 -1.82 66.76 -31.89
C GLY A 215 -1.99 65.76 -30.76
N LYS A 216 -3.16 65.80 -30.12
CA LYS A 216 -3.72 64.75 -29.26
C LYS A 216 -3.16 63.36 -29.63
N GLY A 217 -2.28 62.85 -28.78
CA GLY A 217 -1.87 61.46 -28.78
C GLY A 217 -1.11 61.03 -27.53
N PRO A 218 -1.47 61.46 -26.29
CA PRO A 218 -1.01 60.73 -25.10
C PRO A 218 -1.38 59.24 -25.19
N GLU A 219 -2.44 58.94 -25.97
CA GLU A 219 -2.93 57.61 -26.28
C GLU A 219 -1.88 56.65 -26.86
N LEU A 220 -0.90 57.07 -27.68
CA LEU A 220 0.07 56.11 -28.24
C LEU A 220 1.15 55.68 -27.24
N ALA A 221 1.62 56.60 -26.41
CA ALA A 221 2.59 56.29 -25.35
C ALA A 221 1.90 55.53 -24.20
N GLU A 222 0.67 55.92 -23.87
CA GLU A 222 -0.18 55.24 -22.88
C GLU A 222 -0.56 53.83 -23.36
N LEU A 223 -0.94 53.66 -24.63
CA LEU A 223 -1.19 52.34 -25.23
C LEU A 223 0.09 51.49 -25.28
N ALA A 224 1.25 52.07 -25.57
CA ALA A 224 2.51 51.33 -25.54
C ALA A 224 2.87 50.87 -24.12
N LEU A 225 2.59 51.71 -23.11
CA LEU A 225 2.81 51.40 -21.69
C LEU A 225 1.83 50.32 -21.22
N GLU A 226 0.56 50.43 -21.58
CA GLU A 226 -0.47 49.42 -21.31
C GLU A 226 -0.13 48.08 -21.98
N GLN A 227 0.34 48.11 -23.23
CA GLN A 227 0.81 46.90 -23.93
C GLN A 227 2.04 46.28 -23.26
N ALA A 228 2.98 47.10 -22.78
CA ALA A 228 4.16 46.62 -22.05
C ALA A 228 3.79 46.01 -20.69
N GLU A 229 2.85 46.62 -19.96
CA GLU A 229 2.33 46.08 -18.70
C GLU A 229 1.59 44.77 -18.90
N ASN A 230 0.72 44.70 -19.92
CA ASN A 230 0.04 43.46 -20.31
C ASN A 230 1.02 42.37 -20.72
N ALA A 231 2.08 42.71 -21.46
CA ALA A 231 3.15 41.76 -21.81
C ALA A 231 3.90 41.26 -20.57
N ARG A 232 4.21 42.15 -19.62
CA ARG A 232 4.85 41.78 -18.35
C ARG A 232 3.97 40.86 -17.51
N LEU A 233 2.67 41.14 -17.43
CA LEU A 233 1.70 40.29 -16.72
C LEU A 233 1.59 38.90 -17.37
N ARG A 234 1.52 38.83 -18.71
CA ARG A 234 1.51 37.56 -19.45
C ARG A 234 2.77 36.76 -19.20
N LEU A 235 3.95 37.37 -19.30
CA LEU A 235 5.22 36.71 -19.02
C LEU A 235 5.31 36.21 -17.57
N SER A 236 4.82 36.99 -16.61
CA SER A 236 4.75 36.56 -15.20
C SER A 236 3.85 35.33 -15.03
N GLN A 237 2.66 35.34 -15.62
CA GLN A 237 1.72 34.21 -15.58
C GLN A 237 2.29 32.95 -16.26
N GLU A 238 2.91 33.11 -17.43
CA GLU A 238 3.57 32.01 -18.15
C GLU A 238 4.74 31.43 -17.34
N ASN A 239 5.54 32.29 -16.71
CA ASN A 239 6.64 31.86 -15.85
C ASN A 239 6.12 31.09 -14.63
N SER A 240 5.08 31.57 -13.94
CA SER A 240 4.44 30.82 -12.85
C SER A 240 3.88 29.47 -13.31
N ARG A 241 3.29 29.40 -14.51
CA ARG A 241 2.80 28.15 -15.09
C ARG A 241 3.93 27.18 -15.40
N LEU A 242 5.03 27.66 -15.98
CA LEU A 242 6.24 26.87 -16.25
C LEU A 242 6.87 26.35 -14.96
N GLN A 243 6.96 27.18 -13.92
CA GLN A 243 7.41 26.76 -12.59
C GLN A 243 6.55 25.63 -12.02
N GLY A 244 5.22 25.74 -12.15
CA GLY A 244 4.30 24.68 -11.73
C GLY A 244 4.51 23.36 -12.50
N LEU A 245 4.71 23.44 -13.83
CA LEU A 245 5.00 22.25 -14.65
C LEU A 245 6.35 21.61 -14.28
N LEU A 246 7.39 22.42 -14.06
CA LEU A 246 8.70 21.93 -13.66
C LEU A 246 8.65 21.27 -12.28
N LEU A 247 7.93 21.87 -11.32
CA LEU A 247 7.74 21.31 -9.99
C LEU A 247 7.03 19.95 -10.06
N GLY A 248 5.99 19.84 -10.88
CA GLY A 248 5.30 18.58 -11.15
C GLY A 248 6.24 17.53 -11.74
N ALA A 249 7.03 17.89 -12.75
CA ALA A 249 7.98 16.98 -13.38
C ALA A 249 9.09 16.50 -12.43
N VAL A 250 9.61 17.40 -11.58
CA VAL A 250 10.62 17.08 -10.56
C VAL A 250 10.07 16.10 -9.52
N ASN A 251 8.86 16.34 -9.02
CA ASN A 251 8.20 15.47 -8.05
C ASN A 251 7.88 14.09 -8.65
N GLU A 252 7.45 14.05 -9.91
CA GLU A 252 7.21 12.79 -10.62
C GLU A 252 8.52 12.01 -10.82
N ALA A 253 9.60 12.67 -11.23
CA ALA A 253 10.91 12.05 -11.36
C ALA A 253 11.44 11.50 -10.02
N GLN A 254 11.23 12.23 -8.92
CA GLN A 254 11.56 11.79 -7.57
C GLN A 254 10.74 10.56 -7.15
N SER A 255 9.45 10.53 -7.48
CA SER A 255 8.56 9.39 -7.24
C SER A 255 9.01 8.15 -8.04
N MET A 256 9.30 8.30 -9.33
CA MET A 256 9.81 7.22 -10.19
C MET A 256 11.16 6.69 -9.70
N LEU A 257 12.06 7.57 -9.30
CA LEU A 257 13.36 7.19 -8.75
C LEU A 257 13.22 6.41 -7.44
N HIS A 258 12.29 6.79 -6.59
CA HIS A 258 11.98 6.06 -5.36
C HIS A 258 11.38 4.67 -5.65
N LEU A 259 10.49 4.56 -6.64
CA LEU A 259 9.95 3.27 -7.10
C LEU A 259 11.05 2.36 -7.69
N ALA A 260 11.91 2.90 -8.56
CA ALA A 260 13.03 2.16 -9.14
C ALA A 260 13.99 1.63 -8.07
N ARG A 261 14.27 2.42 -7.03
CA ARG A 261 15.12 1.99 -5.90
C ARG A 261 14.44 0.98 -4.97
N LYS A 262 13.11 1.01 -4.84
CA LYS A 262 12.36 0.00 -4.08
C LYS A 262 12.39 -1.37 -4.77
N SER A 263 12.22 -1.39 -6.09
CA SER A 263 12.25 -2.62 -6.89
C SER A 263 13.57 -3.39 -6.74
N ASP A 264 14.70 -2.69 -6.61
CA ASP A 264 16.03 -3.30 -6.49
C ASP A 264 16.28 -3.98 -5.13
N ARG A 265 15.43 -3.69 -4.12
CA ARG A 265 15.64 -4.12 -2.73
C ARG A 265 14.66 -5.22 -2.26
N GLU A 266 13.63 -5.52 -3.05
CA GLU A 266 12.62 -6.52 -2.67
C GLU A 266 13.03 -7.98 -2.94
N GLU A 267 14.12 -8.23 -3.67
CA GLU A 267 14.55 -9.60 -3.99
C GLU A 267 15.44 -10.26 -2.91
N GLU A 268 16.16 -9.48 -2.08
CA GLU A 268 17.07 -10.04 -1.06
C GLU A 268 16.48 -10.13 0.36
N VAL A 269 15.28 -9.59 0.63
CA VAL A 269 14.76 -9.40 2.00
C VAL A 269 13.45 -10.16 2.29
N TRP A 270 13.22 -11.30 1.63
CA TRP A 270 12.17 -12.25 2.06
C TRP A 270 12.60 -13.16 3.22
N THR A 271 13.87 -13.15 3.63
CA THR A 271 14.41 -14.10 4.62
C THR A 271 14.49 -13.61 6.06
N THR A 272 14.22 -12.33 6.35
CA THR A 272 14.30 -11.82 7.75
C THR A 272 13.00 -11.12 8.17
N PHE A 273 12.12 -11.93 8.77
CA PHE A 273 10.75 -11.64 9.26
C PHE A 273 10.59 -10.44 10.22
N ALA A 274 11.65 -9.69 10.55
CA ALA A 274 11.62 -8.55 11.46
C ALA A 274 11.57 -7.16 10.76
N SER A 275 11.62 -7.09 9.42
CA SER A 275 11.71 -5.83 8.67
C SER A 275 10.36 -5.25 8.17
N VAL A 276 9.24 -5.92 8.43
CA VAL A 276 7.91 -5.48 7.96
C VAL A 276 7.49 -4.14 8.59
N GLY A 277 8.01 -3.81 9.78
CA GLY A 277 7.80 -2.51 10.43
C GLY A 277 8.54 -1.33 9.75
N TRP A 278 9.68 -1.57 9.09
CA TRP A 278 10.43 -0.52 8.40
C TRP A 278 9.83 -0.20 7.03
N ILE A 279 9.22 -1.20 6.37
CA ILE A 279 8.66 -1.04 5.01
C ILE A 279 7.46 -0.09 5.01
N LEU A 280 6.59 -0.12 6.04
CA LEU A 280 5.46 0.81 6.16
C LEU A 280 5.88 2.24 6.58
N MET A 281 7.07 2.41 7.17
CA MET A 281 7.63 3.72 7.55
C MET A 281 8.70 4.23 6.58
N SER A 282 8.95 3.53 5.46
CA SER A 282 9.76 4.05 4.36
C SER A 282 8.99 5.16 3.66
N GLY A 283 9.03 6.34 4.30
CA GLY A 283 8.26 7.52 4.00
C GLY A 283 8.34 7.86 2.52
N GLN A 284 7.17 8.09 1.94
CA GLN A 284 7.07 8.70 0.63
C GLN A 284 8.00 9.92 0.58
N PRO A 285 8.85 10.06 -0.45
CA PRO A 285 9.79 11.16 -0.52
C PRO A 285 9.03 12.48 -0.38
N VAL A 286 9.50 13.35 0.51
CA VAL A 286 8.86 14.66 0.74
C VAL A 286 8.85 15.40 -0.60
N PRO A 287 7.66 15.78 -1.12
CA PRO A 287 7.57 16.45 -2.40
C PRO A 287 8.25 17.82 -2.31
N PHE A 288 8.95 18.19 -3.37
CA PHE A 288 9.44 19.55 -3.54
C PHE A 288 8.25 20.51 -3.61
N THR A 289 8.39 21.63 -2.92
CA THR A 289 7.48 22.77 -2.98
C THR A 289 8.08 23.87 -3.86
N GLN A 290 7.24 24.80 -4.32
CA GLN A 290 7.69 25.91 -5.17
C GLN A 290 8.83 26.72 -4.52
N SER A 291 8.78 26.92 -3.20
CA SER A 291 9.83 27.64 -2.46
C SER A 291 11.14 26.85 -2.34
N THR A 292 11.08 25.52 -2.29
CA THR A 292 12.30 24.69 -2.25
C THR A 292 12.99 24.59 -3.61
N LEU A 293 12.21 24.54 -4.69
CA LEU A 293 12.75 24.38 -6.04
C LEU A 293 13.17 25.73 -6.64
N PHE A 294 12.49 26.82 -6.30
CA PHE A 294 12.76 28.18 -6.80
C PHE A 294 13.02 29.18 -5.66
N PRO A 295 14.12 29.05 -4.90
CA PRO A 295 14.53 30.06 -3.94
C PRO A 295 14.87 31.38 -4.65
N MET A 296 14.67 32.53 -3.99
CA MET A 296 14.94 33.86 -4.59
C MET A 296 16.40 34.04 -5.05
N ALA A 297 17.34 33.26 -4.51
CA ALA A 297 18.69 33.09 -5.01
C ALA A 297 19.25 31.76 -4.47
N PRO A 298 20.10 31.03 -5.22
CA PRO A 298 20.57 31.24 -6.61
C PRO A 298 19.57 30.75 -7.68
N GLN A 299 19.53 31.42 -8.83
CA GLN A 299 18.59 31.11 -9.94
C GLN A 299 18.79 29.72 -10.58
N ASP A 300 19.95 29.10 -10.37
CA ASP A 300 20.31 27.81 -10.99
C ASP A 300 19.88 26.57 -10.18
N THR A 301 19.41 26.74 -8.94
CA THR A 301 19.06 25.64 -8.04
C THR A 301 18.04 24.66 -8.62
N ALA A 302 16.99 25.16 -9.29
CA ALA A 302 15.99 24.30 -9.94
C ALA A 302 16.61 23.38 -11.01
N ASN A 303 17.56 23.93 -11.79
CA ASN A 303 18.24 23.20 -12.86
C ASN A 303 19.20 22.15 -12.27
N ASP A 304 19.94 22.51 -11.22
CA ASP A 304 20.83 21.58 -10.52
C ASP A 304 20.06 20.40 -9.90
N HIS A 305 18.91 20.66 -9.29
CA HIS A 305 18.05 19.61 -8.74
C HIS A 305 17.48 18.70 -9.83
N LEU A 306 16.98 19.27 -10.92
CA LEU A 306 16.44 18.50 -12.04
C LEU A 306 17.54 17.63 -12.69
N THR A 307 18.70 18.20 -13.00
CA THR A 307 19.81 17.47 -13.62
C THR A 307 20.35 16.37 -12.71
N SER A 308 20.42 16.62 -11.40
CA SER A 308 20.77 15.60 -10.40
C SER A 308 19.77 14.45 -10.36
N LEU A 309 18.46 14.75 -10.32
CA LEU A 309 17.41 13.74 -10.33
C LEU A 309 17.38 12.93 -11.63
N LEU A 310 17.52 13.58 -12.79
CA LEU A 310 17.58 12.90 -14.08
C LEU A 310 18.82 12.01 -14.19
N ARG A 311 19.98 12.46 -13.67
CA ARG A 311 21.20 11.64 -13.60
C ARG A 311 20.98 10.42 -12.71
N ALA A 312 20.45 10.60 -11.51
CA ALA A 312 20.21 9.51 -10.58
C ALA A 312 19.13 8.53 -11.08
N LEU A 313 18.12 9.02 -11.81
CA LEU A 313 17.12 8.19 -12.47
C LEU A 313 17.76 7.38 -13.60
N ARG A 314 18.61 8.02 -14.42
CA ARG A 314 19.36 7.34 -15.48
C ARG A 314 20.24 6.23 -14.90
N GLU A 315 21.00 6.53 -13.84
CA GLU A 315 21.82 5.54 -13.14
C GLU A 315 20.98 4.37 -12.64
N ALA A 316 19.86 4.64 -11.96
CA ALA A 316 18.94 3.60 -11.47
C ALA A 316 18.37 2.73 -12.60
N VAL A 317 18.04 3.31 -13.76
CA VAL A 317 17.50 2.57 -14.92
C VAL A 317 18.59 1.83 -15.70
N THR A 318 19.84 2.30 -15.71
CA THR A 318 20.97 1.62 -16.40
C THR A 318 21.63 0.53 -15.57
N ARG A 319 21.49 0.57 -14.23
CA ARG A 319 22.05 -0.42 -13.31
C ARG A 319 21.57 -1.87 -13.50
N PRO A 320 20.31 -2.20 -13.88
CA PRO A 320 19.82 -3.58 -13.89
C PRO A 320 20.38 -4.46 -15.02
N ALA A 321 21.29 -3.97 -15.88
CA ALA A 321 21.84 -4.77 -16.99
C ALA A 321 23.28 -5.27 -16.77
N ALA A 322 24.00 -4.74 -15.79
CA ALA A 322 25.43 -5.00 -15.64
C ALA A 322 25.80 -5.19 -14.17
N ALA A 323 25.50 -6.36 -13.60
CA ALA A 323 26.44 -7.14 -12.79
C ALA A 323 25.72 -8.26 -12.03
N ILE A 324 26.04 -9.50 -12.39
CA ILE A 324 26.30 -10.57 -11.41
C ILE A 324 27.81 -10.53 -11.18
N PRO A 325 28.35 -9.86 -10.15
CA PRO A 325 29.76 -9.96 -9.81
C PRO A 325 29.93 -10.93 -8.63
N ALA A 326 30.90 -11.83 -8.78
CA ALA A 326 31.39 -12.68 -7.70
C ALA A 326 31.90 -11.86 -6.50
N PRO A 327 31.84 -12.40 -5.26
CA PRO A 327 31.99 -11.61 -4.05
C PRO A 327 33.46 -11.29 -3.75
N ALA A 328 33.76 -10.03 -3.49
CA ALA A 328 34.98 -9.60 -2.81
C ALA A 328 34.65 -8.48 -1.83
N ALA A 329 35.00 -8.71 -0.57
CA ALA A 329 34.79 -7.84 0.57
C ALA A 329 35.70 -6.61 0.54
N THR A 330 35.18 -5.43 0.88
CA THR A 330 35.95 -4.41 1.62
C THR A 330 35.03 -3.40 2.30
N ALA A 331 35.14 -3.33 3.63
CA ALA A 331 34.45 -2.42 4.52
C ALA A 331 34.98 -0.98 4.41
N SER A 332 34.10 0.02 4.59
CA SER A 332 34.50 1.40 4.89
C SER A 332 33.52 2.06 5.88
N PRO A 333 33.97 3.05 6.68
CA PRO A 333 33.45 3.28 8.02
C PRO A 333 32.38 4.39 8.10
N VAL A 334 31.48 4.20 9.07
CA VAL A 334 30.34 5.05 9.43
C VAL A 334 30.80 6.35 10.10
N SER A 335 30.39 7.50 9.55
CA SER A 335 30.60 8.83 10.12
C SER A 335 29.44 9.26 11.03
N VAL A 336 29.79 9.82 12.18
CA VAL A 336 28.93 10.32 13.26
C VAL A 336 28.12 11.55 12.80
N PRO A 337 26.85 11.74 13.23
CA PRO A 337 26.00 12.86 12.79
C PRO A 337 26.45 14.18 13.44
N ASP A 338 26.54 15.22 12.62
CA ASP A 338 27.07 16.55 12.98
C ASP A 338 25.94 17.46 13.48
N ASP A 339 25.91 17.71 14.80
CA ASP A 339 24.95 18.55 15.53
C ASP A 339 24.87 20.01 15.01
N ARG A 340 25.82 20.44 14.18
CA ARG A 340 25.79 21.77 13.53
C ARG A 340 24.66 21.92 12.52
N SER A 341 24.35 20.86 11.78
CA SER A 341 23.33 20.90 10.73
C SER A 341 21.92 21.17 11.29
N GLN A 342 21.61 20.62 12.46
CA GLN A 342 20.31 20.79 13.10
C GLN A 342 20.13 22.21 13.69
N LYS A 343 21.22 22.84 14.14
CA LYS A 343 21.19 24.20 14.67
C LYS A 343 21.01 25.24 13.57
N GLU A 344 21.61 25.02 12.41
CA GLU A 344 21.44 25.86 11.23
C GLU A 344 20.03 25.75 10.62
N SER A 345 19.44 24.55 10.61
CA SER A 345 18.06 24.38 10.12
C SER A 345 17.02 25.08 11.02
N MET A 346 17.23 25.09 12.35
CA MET A 346 16.34 25.82 13.25
C MET A 346 16.45 27.34 13.10
N ALA A 347 17.65 27.86 12.86
CA ALA A 347 17.85 29.30 12.63
C ALA A 347 17.21 29.76 11.31
N GLN A 348 17.30 28.95 10.25
CA GLN A 348 16.64 29.24 8.96
C GLN A 348 15.11 29.17 9.06
N ALA A 349 14.56 28.22 9.84
CA ALA A 349 13.13 28.15 10.11
C ALA A 349 12.61 29.40 10.86
N ALA A 350 13.34 29.88 11.87
CA ALA A 350 12.98 31.10 12.59
C ALA A 350 13.04 32.35 11.70
N GLN A 351 14.04 32.43 10.81
CA GLN A 351 14.16 33.54 9.87
C GLN A 351 13.04 33.55 8.83
N THR A 352 12.62 32.39 8.33
CA THR A 352 11.50 32.29 7.39
C THR A 352 10.18 32.68 8.04
N GLN A 353 9.95 32.28 9.30
CA GLN A 353 8.76 32.70 10.07
C GLN A 353 8.67 34.24 10.17
N ALA A 354 9.79 34.91 10.47
CA ALA A 354 9.84 36.37 10.60
C ALA A 354 9.53 37.12 9.28
N VAL A 355 9.86 36.53 8.12
CA VAL A 355 9.53 37.13 6.81
C VAL A 355 8.03 37.02 6.52
N PHE A 356 7.39 35.90 6.89
CA PHE A 356 5.95 35.74 6.75
C PHE A 356 5.17 36.73 7.62
N ASP A 357 5.59 36.92 8.87
CA ASP A 357 4.94 37.86 9.79
C ASP A 357 5.03 39.30 9.25
N LYS A 358 6.19 39.69 8.70
CA LYS A 358 6.39 41.02 8.10
C LYS A 358 5.54 41.27 6.85
N PHE A 359 5.35 40.24 6.02
CA PHE A 359 4.50 40.32 4.84
C PHE A 359 3.01 40.41 5.19
N ALA A 360 2.58 39.71 6.25
CA ALA A 360 1.23 39.81 6.78
C ALA A 360 0.93 41.20 7.38
N GLU A 361 1.92 41.85 7.98
CA GLU A 361 1.83 43.24 8.46
C GLU A 361 1.73 44.25 7.30
N ASP A 362 2.56 44.12 6.26
CA ASP A 362 2.53 45.03 5.09
C ASP A 362 1.19 44.98 4.34
N LEU A 363 0.59 43.79 4.21
CA LEU A 363 -0.74 43.64 3.59
C LEU A 363 -1.87 44.26 4.43
N ARG A 364 -1.71 44.33 5.75
CA ARG A 364 -2.68 45.00 6.63
C ARG A 364 -2.50 46.52 6.61
N ALA A 365 -1.27 47.00 6.47
CA ALA A 365 -0.96 48.43 6.42
C ALA A 365 -1.33 49.09 5.07
N GLY A 366 -1.30 48.32 3.97
CA GLY A 366 -1.55 48.85 2.62
C GLY A 366 -3.02 49.01 2.21
N ASN A 367 -3.97 48.45 2.97
CA ASN A 367 -5.36 48.32 2.53
C ASN A 367 -6.34 49.35 3.11
N ASP A 368 -5.87 50.34 3.88
CA ASP A 368 -6.73 51.18 4.75
C ASP A 368 -7.08 52.57 4.16
N SER A 369 -6.84 52.83 2.88
CA SER A 369 -6.94 54.23 2.36
C SER A 369 -7.65 54.47 1.03
N GLY A 370 -8.41 53.54 0.45
CA GLY A 370 -9.12 53.92 -0.79
C GLY A 370 -10.24 53.07 -1.37
N ASP A 371 -10.42 51.81 -0.95
CA ASP A 371 -11.20 50.86 -1.77
C ASP A 371 -12.49 50.31 -1.12
N ALA A 372 -12.99 50.99 -0.10
CA ALA A 372 -14.21 50.57 0.61
C ALA A 372 -15.48 50.57 -0.26
N SER A 373 -15.48 51.29 -1.39
CA SER A 373 -16.65 51.39 -2.28
C SER A 373 -16.74 50.25 -3.30
N ILE A 374 -15.64 49.58 -3.64
CA ILE A 374 -15.63 48.41 -4.53
C ILE A 374 -15.86 47.14 -3.71
N GLU A 375 -15.35 47.08 -2.49
CA GLU A 375 -15.49 45.92 -1.60
C GLU A 375 -16.95 45.61 -1.23
N LEU A 376 -17.80 46.64 -1.10
CA LEU A 376 -19.24 46.47 -0.82
C LEU A 376 -20.05 45.88 -2.00
N MET A 377 -19.63 46.09 -3.25
CA MET A 377 -20.30 45.46 -4.41
C MET A 377 -19.86 44.01 -4.64
N ILE A 378 -18.65 43.66 -4.22
CA ILE A 378 -18.09 42.30 -4.40
C ILE A 378 -18.43 41.40 -3.19
N ALA A 379 -18.81 41.98 -2.04
CA ALA A 379 -19.15 41.24 -0.82
C ALA A 379 -20.11 40.05 -1.03
N PRO A 380 -21.25 40.16 -1.75
CA PRO A 380 -22.16 39.02 -1.94
C PRO A 380 -21.53 37.88 -2.75
N VAL A 381 -20.67 38.22 -3.72
CA VAL A 381 -19.96 37.23 -4.56
C VAL A 381 -18.88 36.54 -3.73
N ARG A 382 -18.15 37.26 -2.88
CA ARG A 382 -17.15 36.66 -1.97
C ARG A 382 -17.80 35.81 -0.90
N ASP A 383 -18.97 36.19 -0.39
CA ASP A 383 -19.69 35.41 0.61
C ASP A 383 -20.23 34.09 0.02
N ALA A 384 -20.79 34.13 -1.20
CA ALA A 384 -21.20 32.93 -1.91
C ALA A 384 -20.01 32.01 -2.26
N GLU A 385 -18.87 32.58 -2.64
CA GLU A 385 -17.66 31.82 -2.92
C GLU A 385 -17.04 31.23 -1.64
N LYS A 386 -17.03 31.98 -0.54
CA LYS A 386 -16.63 31.47 0.79
C LYS A 386 -17.50 30.32 1.23
N GLU A 387 -18.82 30.42 1.10
CA GLU A 387 -19.74 29.34 1.47
C GLU A 387 -19.48 28.08 0.63
N ARG A 388 -19.19 28.25 -0.67
CA ARG A 388 -18.80 27.13 -1.55
C ARG A 388 -17.48 26.51 -1.11
N LEU A 389 -16.48 27.31 -0.78
CA LEU A 389 -15.19 26.84 -0.30
C LEU A 389 -15.30 26.14 1.06
N GLU A 390 -16.13 26.63 1.98
CA GLU A 390 -16.41 26.00 3.27
C GLU A 390 -17.10 24.65 3.09
N LYS A 391 -18.06 24.54 2.15
CA LYS A 391 -18.69 23.26 1.80
C LYS A 391 -17.68 22.24 1.26
N ILE A 392 -16.79 22.67 0.36
CA ILE A 392 -15.73 21.81 -0.19
C ILE A 392 -14.76 21.39 0.93
N LYS A 393 -14.36 22.32 1.79
CA LYS A 393 -13.47 22.04 2.93
C LYS A 393 -14.10 21.03 3.90
N ALA A 394 -15.39 21.19 4.23
CA ALA A 394 -16.12 20.26 5.08
C ALA A 394 -16.23 18.86 4.46
N GLN A 395 -16.44 18.76 3.14
CA GLN A 395 -16.42 17.47 2.42
C GLN A 395 -15.04 16.80 2.47
N LEU A 396 -13.97 17.55 2.20
CA LEU A 396 -12.60 17.01 2.28
C LEU A 396 -12.22 16.57 3.70
N GLU A 397 -12.68 17.29 4.73
CA GLU A 397 -12.49 16.89 6.12
C GLU A 397 -13.27 15.62 6.48
N LEU A 398 -14.50 15.46 5.96
CA LEU A 398 -15.28 14.23 6.10
C LEU A 398 -14.57 13.06 5.42
N GLU A 399 -14.09 13.24 4.19
CA GLU A 399 -13.34 12.22 3.46
C GLU A 399 -12.07 11.82 4.21
N ARG A 400 -11.30 12.79 4.73
CA ARG A 400 -10.12 12.50 5.55
C ARG A 400 -10.45 11.70 6.81
N LYS A 401 -11.56 12.01 7.48
CA LYS A 401 -12.03 11.24 8.65
C LYS A 401 -12.37 9.81 8.23
N ASN A 402 -13.11 9.63 7.14
CA ASN A 402 -13.47 8.31 6.60
C ASN A 402 -12.23 7.49 6.21
N PHE A 403 -11.23 8.10 5.57
CA PHE A 403 -9.95 7.44 5.24
C PHE A 403 -9.17 7.04 6.49
N THR A 404 -9.15 7.90 7.52
CA THR A 404 -8.47 7.60 8.78
C THR A 404 -9.16 6.45 9.51
N GLU A 405 -10.49 6.46 9.55
CA GLU A 405 -11.28 5.38 10.14
C GLU A 405 -11.10 4.05 9.38
N ALA A 406 -11.12 4.07 8.05
CA ALA A 406 -10.86 2.89 7.23
C ALA A 406 -9.45 2.33 7.46
N ALA A 407 -8.44 3.20 7.61
CA ALA A 407 -7.07 2.79 7.93
C ALA A 407 -6.96 2.17 9.34
N LEU A 408 -7.66 2.73 10.33
CA LEU A 408 -7.72 2.16 11.68
C LEU A 408 -8.40 0.79 11.67
N LYS A 409 -9.51 0.64 10.94
CA LYS A 409 -10.23 -0.62 10.80
C LYS A 409 -9.37 -1.68 10.11
N LEU A 410 -8.68 -1.32 9.03
CA LEU A 410 -7.72 -2.21 8.35
C LEU A 410 -6.60 -2.67 9.29
N GLY A 411 -6.11 -1.77 10.16
CA GLY A 411 -5.11 -2.09 11.18
C GLY A 411 -5.64 -3.09 12.21
N GLN A 412 -6.88 -2.92 12.68
CA GLN A 412 -7.53 -3.86 13.61
C GLN A 412 -7.75 -5.23 12.97
N ASP A 413 -8.25 -5.27 11.73
CA ASP A 413 -8.47 -6.51 10.98
C ASP A 413 -7.16 -7.27 10.76
N LYS A 414 -6.06 -6.56 10.48
CA LYS A 414 -4.73 -7.15 10.36
C LYS A 414 -4.24 -7.77 11.67
N VAL A 415 -4.40 -7.08 12.80
CA VAL A 415 -4.05 -7.60 14.13
C VAL A 415 -4.89 -8.83 14.48
N ALA A 416 -6.17 -8.83 14.15
CA ALA A 416 -7.06 -9.99 14.34
C ALA A 416 -6.59 -11.20 13.53
N LEU A 417 -6.28 -11.01 12.24
CA LEU A 417 -5.76 -12.08 11.38
C LEU A 417 -4.41 -12.63 11.86
N GLU A 418 -3.52 -11.76 12.36
CA GLU A 418 -2.24 -12.20 12.95
C GLU A 418 -2.44 -13.00 14.24
N ALA A 419 -3.43 -12.63 15.07
CA ALA A 419 -3.78 -13.38 16.28
C ALA A 419 -4.37 -14.77 15.94
N GLU A 420 -5.24 -14.86 14.94
CA GLU A 420 -5.76 -16.13 14.44
C GLU A 420 -4.66 -17.02 13.87
N ARG A 421 -3.73 -16.43 13.11
CA ARG A 421 -2.55 -17.15 12.60
C ARG A 421 -1.70 -17.72 13.72
N MET A 422 -1.44 -16.96 14.78
CA MET A 422 -0.70 -17.44 15.96
C MET A 422 -1.44 -18.57 16.67
N LYS A 423 -2.77 -18.44 16.84
CA LYS A 423 -3.61 -19.47 17.44
C LYS A 423 -3.54 -20.79 16.66
N LEU A 424 -3.59 -20.73 15.32
CA LEU A 424 -3.44 -21.92 14.46
C LEU A 424 -2.07 -22.57 14.59
N LEU A 425 -1.00 -21.78 14.74
CA LEU A 425 0.35 -22.32 14.97
C LEU A 425 0.48 -22.98 16.35
N ASP A 426 -0.19 -22.43 17.37
CA ASP A 426 -0.23 -23.03 18.70
C ASP A 426 -1.06 -24.31 18.71
N GLU A 427 -2.20 -24.33 18.03
CA GLU A 427 -3.00 -25.53 17.81
C GLU A 427 -2.18 -26.60 17.09
N LYS A 428 -1.47 -26.25 16.01
CA LYS A 428 -0.57 -27.17 15.30
C LYS A 428 0.52 -27.73 16.21
N ARG A 429 1.16 -26.89 17.04
CA ARG A 429 2.18 -27.33 18.00
C ARG A 429 1.60 -28.26 19.05
N SER A 430 0.41 -27.95 19.58
CA SER A 430 -0.27 -28.80 20.57
C SER A 430 -0.65 -30.16 19.98
N TRP A 431 -1.12 -30.18 18.73
CA TRP A 431 -1.45 -31.41 18.01
C TRP A 431 -0.22 -32.28 17.73
N GLU A 432 0.91 -31.66 17.37
CA GLU A 432 2.18 -32.38 17.16
C GLU A 432 2.70 -32.98 18.47
N VAL A 433 2.60 -32.26 19.58
CA VAL A 433 2.94 -32.78 20.92
C VAL A 433 2.01 -33.94 21.31
N GLU A 434 0.70 -33.80 21.10
CA GLU A 434 -0.27 -34.88 21.36
C GLU A 434 0.05 -36.13 20.54
N LYS A 435 0.41 -35.95 19.26
CA LYS A 435 0.86 -37.04 18.39
C LYS A 435 2.13 -37.71 18.93
N MET A 436 3.14 -36.94 19.34
CA MET A 436 4.36 -37.49 19.95
C MET A 436 4.07 -38.24 21.26
N LEU A 437 3.13 -37.73 22.07
CA LEU A 437 2.71 -38.40 23.30
C LEU A 437 1.96 -39.70 23.02
N ALA A 438 1.18 -39.77 21.94
CA ALA A 438 0.50 -40.98 21.51
C ALA A 438 1.47 -42.04 20.92
N GLU A 439 2.60 -41.61 20.35
CA GLU A 439 3.65 -42.51 19.84
C GLU A 439 4.61 -43.03 20.92
N LEU A 440 4.61 -42.44 22.13
CA LEU A 440 5.39 -42.98 23.24
C LEU A 440 4.85 -44.36 23.63
N PRO A 441 5.70 -45.40 23.74
CA PRO A 441 5.27 -46.71 24.18
C PRO A 441 4.64 -46.58 25.57
N PRO A 442 3.53 -47.30 25.87
CA PRO A 442 2.84 -47.22 27.14
C PRO A 442 3.86 -47.40 28.26
N THR A 443 4.05 -46.34 29.06
CA THR A 443 4.99 -46.37 30.18
C THR A 443 4.69 -47.61 31.02
N PRO A 444 5.68 -48.48 31.26
CA PRO A 444 5.46 -49.75 31.93
C PRO A 444 4.74 -49.49 33.25
N ASN A 445 3.59 -50.14 33.40
CA ASN A 445 2.72 -50.02 34.57
C ASN A 445 3.57 -50.07 35.84
N PRO A 446 3.53 -49.05 36.72
CA PRO A 446 4.21 -49.12 38.00
C PRO A 446 3.57 -50.27 38.78
N SER A 447 4.26 -51.40 38.80
CA SER A 447 3.90 -52.56 39.63
C SER A 447 3.70 -52.09 41.07
N SER A 448 2.58 -52.51 41.63
CA SER A 448 2.06 -52.30 42.99
C SER A 448 3.08 -52.10 44.13
N PRO A 449 2.65 -51.40 45.20
CA PRO A 449 3.53 -50.76 46.18
C PRO A 449 4.17 -51.77 47.14
N LEU A 450 5.50 -51.81 47.14
CA LEU A 450 6.27 -52.30 48.27
C LEU A 450 6.33 -51.21 49.35
N ARG A 451 5.53 -51.46 50.39
CA ARG A 451 5.54 -50.86 51.73
C ARG A 451 6.97 -50.69 52.26
N ALA A 452 7.49 -49.46 52.34
CA ALA A 452 8.69 -49.16 53.12
C ALA A 452 8.74 -47.71 53.64
N SER A 453 8.56 -47.60 54.96
CA SER A 453 9.17 -46.66 55.92
C SER A 453 9.52 -45.22 55.49
N THR A 454 8.78 -44.30 56.11
CA THR A 454 9.22 -43.04 56.74
C THR A 454 10.72 -42.69 56.63
N SER A 455 11.03 -41.65 55.84
CA SER A 455 12.25 -40.86 56.04
C SER A 455 11.98 -39.41 55.65
N LYS A 456 11.88 -38.57 56.69
CA LYS A 456 11.87 -37.11 56.61
C LYS A 456 13.15 -36.64 55.93
N LYS A 457 13.05 -35.91 54.81
CA LYS A 457 14.16 -35.05 54.37
C LYS A 457 13.65 -33.76 53.74
N SER A 458 13.74 -32.73 54.58
CA SER A 458 13.94 -31.30 54.32
C SER A 458 13.89 -30.81 52.86
N ARG A 459 12.91 -29.96 52.60
CA ARG A 459 12.82 -29.04 51.48
C ARG A 459 13.68 -27.80 51.78
N PRO A 460 14.66 -27.42 50.94
CA PRO A 460 15.24 -26.08 51.02
C PRO A 460 14.29 -25.10 50.31
N GLN A 461 13.86 -24.07 51.03
CA GLN A 461 13.34 -22.84 50.41
C GLN A 461 14.48 -22.20 49.61
N LEU A 462 14.32 -22.09 48.29
CA LEU A 462 15.08 -21.11 47.51
C LEU A 462 14.21 -19.88 47.32
N SER A 463 14.56 -18.85 48.09
CA SER A 463 14.21 -17.45 47.86
C SER A 463 14.82 -16.97 46.55
N ALA A 464 13.99 -16.59 45.58
CA ALA A 464 14.42 -15.79 44.44
C ALA A 464 14.17 -14.31 44.77
N GLN A 465 15.21 -13.66 45.28
CA GLN A 465 15.29 -12.22 45.50
C GLN A 465 16.47 -11.70 44.65
N VAL A 466 16.20 -10.60 43.93
CA VAL A 466 17.14 -9.56 43.44
C VAL A 466 17.98 -9.83 42.17
N ALA A 467 17.77 -8.99 41.15
CA ALA A 467 18.76 -8.19 40.36
C ALA A 467 18.12 -7.88 38.99
N SER A 468 17.77 -6.66 38.56
CA SER A 468 18.50 -5.38 38.49
C SER A 468 19.89 -5.50 37.86
N LYS A 469 19.97 -5.26 36.54
CA LYS A 469 20.96 -4.44 35.78
C LYS A 469 21.43 -5.06 34.46
N GLY A 470 21.64 -4.15 33.48
CA GLY A 470 22.48 -4.32 32.29
C GLY A 470 21.66 -4.60 31.03
N SER A 471 21.25 -3.63 30.21
CA SER A 471 22.10 -2.73 29.42
C SER A 471 23.33 -3.42 28.85
N HIS A 472 23.15 -4.18 27.77
CA HIS A 472 24.23 -4.52 26.85
C HIS A 472 23.84 -4.16 25.43
N ARG A 473 24.29 -2.94 25.07
CA ARG A 473 24.64 -2.48 23.73
C ARG A 473 25.55 -3.53 23.07
N TRP A 474 25.06 -4.20 22.04
CA TRP A 474 25.89 -4.97 21.12
C TRP A 474 26.29 -4.06 19.96
N GLU A 475 27.52 -3.54 20.03
CA GLU A 475 28.27 -3.09 18.85
C GLU A 475 28.82 -4.32 18.13
N GLY A 476 28.20 -4.69 17.01
CA GLY A 476 28.70 -5.71 16.10
C GLY A 476 29.46 -5.07 14.94
N ARG A 477 30.79 -5.14 15.01
CA ARG A 477 31.72 -4.90 13.91
C ARG A 477 31.53 -5.99 12.85
N CYS A 478 31.28 -5.58 11.60
CA CYS A 478 32.09 -5.86 10.40
C CYS A 478 31.28 -5.53 9.15
#